data_AF-A0A426YN58-F1
#
_entry.id   AF-A0A426YN58-F1
#
_cell.length_a   1.000
_cell.length_b   1.000
_cell.length_c   1.000
_cell.angle_alpha   90.00
_cell.angle_beta   90.00
_cell.angle_gamma   90.00
#
_symmetry.space_group_name_H-M   'P 1'
#
loop_
_entity.id
_entity.type
_entity.pdbx_description
1 polymer ?
#
loop_
_entity_poly.entity_id
_entity_poly.type
_entity_poly.pdbx_seq_one_letter_code
_entity_poly.pdbx_strand_id
1 'polypeptide(L)'
;MPNYKRRGVPPSLLWHTVRHNSVRVVVSDGFGGVSFSPHAPPQRLAPMKLDSHLGSMKLGPAAFHHPAIIAKFRNPSSFRRPRNEDSHPCCQRNGRPHHPDAKELRLFRGTEESPRSHCGLCPLPKTYAKKSHFVEAIGLYKQMVRQDHVFADGFTYPFVIKACAGLPVLDLGRQVHARVSRSGLGSNSIIQNSLIEMYTKCDDLIGAHCLFDEMAERDVISWNMLITAHARLGQMRKARALFDTMPKRSVVSWTALISGYTSIGCYSDAIEVFHKMQLEGLEPDDVSIVSVLPACAHLGALELGKWIHAFCNKHKLLEKTFVCNALMEMYAKCGSIDQAHQLFEDMRERDVISWSTMIGGLATHGRAPDAIKLFVEMEEKDKRVRPNCITFLGLLSACSHAGLVDEGLWYFESMKKVYGIDPDIEHYGCMVDLLGRAGCIRRAVELIDGMPFPPDASIWGSLLCACRIHGDVEMAVKATERLLELEPEDTGNYVMLSNIYAAAGRWDGVAKMRKLVRSRKMKKTPGCSSIEVNNAVREFMAGDETNPHFVELCQMLDLLASELMSSPTPRATTTSMAEQTSSVDLRQEEEVFIAEHSTQKGGLR
;
A
#
# COMPACT_ATOMS: atom_id res chain seq x y z
N MET A 1 32.00 -19.53 19.62
CA MET A 1 33.06 -18.86 20.41
C MET A 1 34.37 -18.95 19.64
N PRO A 2 35.13 -17.85 19.56
CA PRO A 2 36.18 -17.59 20.55
C PRO A 2 36.07 -16.22 21.24
N ASN A 3 36.88 -16.02 22.28
CA ASN A 3 36.84 -14.86 23.19
C ASN A 3 37.18 -13.53 22.53
N TYR A 4 36.38 -12.49 22.80
CA TYR A 4 36.79 -11.09 22.65
C TYR A 4 36.72 -10.34 23.98
N LYS A 5 37.78 -9.57 24.28
CA LYS A 5 37.94 -8.82 25.52
C LYS A 5 37.02 -7.59 25.52
N ARG A 6 36.23 -7.41 26.58
CA ARG A 6 35.49 -6.16 26.82
C ARG A 6 36.46 -4.97 26.90
N ARG A 7 36.29 -3.97 26.02
CA ARG A 7 36.74 -2.60 26.28
C ARG A 7 35.54 -1.80 26.81
N GLY A 8 35.80 -0.85 27.70
CA GLY A 8 34.76 -0.23 28.53
C GLY A 8 33.79 0.65 27.75
N VAL A 9 32.51 0.56 28.12
CA VAL A 9 31.43 1.46 27.70
C VAL A 9 31.36 2.61 28.71
N PRO A 10 31.37 3.89 28.30
CA PRO A 10 31.10 5.01 29.21
C PRO A 10 29.59 5.07 29.53
N PRO A 11 29.19 5.49 30.74
CA PRO A 11 27.79 5.45 31.17
C PRO A 11 26.96 6.56 30.50
N SER A 12 26.00 6.18 29.65
CA SER A 12 24.96 7.08 29.13
C SER A 12 23.78 7.19 30.11
N LEU A 13 23.22 8.40 30.23
CA LEU A 13 22.27 8.75 31.29
C LEU A 13 20.91 8.06 31.14
N LEU A 14 20.38 7.57 32.26
CA LEU A 14 18.96 7.26 32.45
C LEU A 14 18.12 8.55 32.31
N TRP A 15 17.18 8.55 31.37
CA TRP A 15 16.12 9.56 31.30
C TRP A 15 14.77 8.93 31.64
N HIS A 16 14.12 9.44 32.69
CA HIS A 16 12.77 9.02 33.08
C HIS A 16 11.73 9.58 32.10
N THR A 17 10.89 8.71 31.53
CA THR A 17 9.71 9.11 30.75
C THR A 17 8.56 9.48 31.68
N VAL A 18 8.23 10.77 31.73
CA VAL A 18 6.99 11.26 32.35
C VAL A 18 5.83 11.04 31.39
N ARG A 19 4.85 10.23 31.79
CA ARG A 19 3.58 10.05 31.06
C ARG A 19 2.62 11.18 31.39
N HIS A 20 1.99 11.81 30.39
CA HIS A 20 0.64 12.37 30.55
C HIS A 20 -0.15 12.37 29.23
N ASN A 21 -1.42 11.93 29.36
CA ASN A 21 -2.60 11.96 28.49
C ASN A 21 -2.49 11.95 26.95
N SER A 22 -3.31 11.06 26.38
CA SER A 22 -3.29 10.65 24.97
C SER A 22 -4.08 11.59 24.04
N VAL A 23 -3.38 12.30 23.16
CA VAL A 23 -3.89 12.65 21.83
C VAL A 23 -2.89 12.05 20.84
N ARG A 24 -3.35 11.11 20.00
CA ARG A 24 -2.50 10.46 19.00
C ARG A 24 -2.84 11.02 17.63
N VAL A 25 -1.89 11.71 17.03
CA VAL A 25 -1.98 12.25 15.67
C VAL A 25 -1.32 11.26 14.72
N VAL A 26 -2.10 10.70 13.80
CA VAL A 26 -1.59 9.93 12.66
C VAL A 26 -1.34 10.95 11.55
N VAL A 27 -0.09 11.33 11.32
CA VAL A 27 0.28 12.14 10.16
C VAL A 27 0.45 11.19 8.97
N SER A 28 -0.44 11.28 7.99
CA SER A 28 -0.28 10.58 6.72
C SER A 28 0.41 11.50 5.73
N ASP A 29 1.74 11.54 5.78
CA ASP A 29 2.51 12.09 4.67
C ASP A 29 2.23 11.23 3.43
N GLY A 30 1.92 11.87 2.30
CA GLY A 30 1.44 11.24 1.07
C GLY A 30 2.50 10.43 0.30
N PHE A 31 3.52 9.90 0.99
CA PHE A 31 4.59 9.09 0.44
C PHE A 31 4.44 7.63 0.85
N GLY A 32 4.27 6.76 -0.14
CA GLY A 32 4.49 5.32 0.01
C GLY A 32 5.99 5.05 0.19
N GLY A 33 6.53 5.34 1.37
CA GLY A 33 7.94 5.21 1.69
C GLY A 33 8.17 5.36 3.20
N VAL A 34 8.32 4.24 3.89
CA VAL A 34 8.49 4.20 5.35
C VAL A 34 9.83 4.83 5.73
N SER A 35 9.80 6.12 6.05
CA SER A 35 10.98 6.89 6.47
C SER A 35 10.69 7.65 7.77
N PHE A 36 10.54 6.91 8.87
CA PHE A 36 10.55 7.51 10.20
C PHE A 36 11.90 8.20 10.44
N SER A 37 11.84 9.51 10.67
CA SER A 37 12.97 10.34 11.12
C SER A 37 12.77 10.70 12.60
N PRO A 38 13.33 9.93 13.54
CA PRO A 38 13.55 10.44 14.88
C PRO A 38 14.71 11.46 14.84
N HIS A 39 14.54 12.57 15.55
CA HIS A 39 15.50 13.68 15.68
C HIS A 39 15.64 14.65 14.49
N ALA A 40 14.61 15.47 14.30
CA ALA A 40 14.83 16.89 14.02
C ALA A 40 14.56 17.70 15.30
N PRO A 41 15.45 18.61 15.74
CA PRO A 41 15.09 19.58 16.77
C PRO A 41 14.03 20.54 16.20
N PRO A 42 13.08 21.04 17.02
CA PRO A 42 12.04 21.94 16.53
C PRO A 42 12.66 23.24 16.02
N GLN A 43 12.64 23.44 14.69
CA GLN A 43 12.95 24.74 14.11
C GLN A 43 11.83 25.71 14.51
N ARG A 44 12.20 26.78 15.22
CA ARG A 44 11.26 27.82 15.64
C ARG A 44 10.68 28.52 14.41
N LEU A 45 9.41 28.27 14.12
CA LEU A 45 8.60 29.21 13.34
C LEU A 45 8.40 30.47 14.20
N ALA A 46 8.82 31.62 13.69
CA ALA A 46 8.54 32.90 14.33
C ALA A 46 7.05 33.22 14.19
N PRO A 47 6.38 33.78 15.22
CA PRO A 47 4.98 34.14 15.14
C PRO A 47 4.80 35.34 14.20
N MET A 48 3.92 35.18 13.21
CA MET A 48 3.50 36.26 12.32
C MET A 48 2.64 37.24 13.12
N LYS A 49 3.07 38.51 13.24
CA LYS A 49 2.26 39.54 13.90
C LYS A 49 1.12 39.96 12.98
N LEU A 50 -0.13 39.74 13.42
CA LEU A 50 -1.27 40.46 12.86
C LEU A 50 -1.38 41.81 13.57
N ASP A 51 -0.89 42.88 12.94
CA ASP A 51 -1.14 44.24 13.44
C ASP A 51 -2.60 44.63 13.21
N SER A 52 -3.23 45.11 14.28
CA SER A 52 -4.65 45.44 14.30
C SER A 52 -4.87 46.95 14.19
N HIS A 53 -5.38 47.39 13.03
CA HIS A 53 -5.97 48.73 12.90
C HIS A 53 -7.41 48.64 12.36
N LEU A 54 -8.33 49.24 13.12
CA LEU A 54 -9.76 49.21 12.87
C LEU A 54 -10.16 49.98 11.61
N GLY A 55 -11.12 49.43 10.86
CA GLY A 55 -11.89 50.12 9.83
C GLY A 55 -13.35 49.69 9.88
N SER A 56 -14.18 50.38 10.67
CA SER A 56 -15.59 50.01 10.89
C SER A 56 -16.46 50.21 9.66
N MET A 57 -17.28 49.22 9.27
CA MET A 57 -18.52 49.49 8.52
C MET A 57 -19.63 48.42 8.71
N LYS A 58 -20.58 48.79 9.57
CA LYS A 58 -22.03 48.46 9.63
C LYS A 58 -22.57 47.07 9.19
N LEU A 59 -23.26 46.45 10.14
CA LEU A 59 -24.25 45.36 9.98
C LEU A 59 -25.47 45.76 9.12
N GLY A 60 -26.05 44.77 8.44
CA GLY A 60 -27.38 44.80 7.80
C GLY A 60 -27.79 43.37 7.38
N PRO A 61 -28.98 42.84 7.74
CA PRO A 61 -29.22 41.39 7.71
C PRO A 61 -30.07 40.86 6.53
N ALA A 62 -29.93 39.54 6.31
CA ALA A 62 -30.90 38.59 5.75
C ALA A 62 -31.34 38.68 4.28
N ALA A 63 -31.14 37.56 3.55
CA ALA A 63 -32.21 36.91 2.77
C ALA A 63 -31.84 35.44 2.49
N PHE A 64 -32.72 34.50 2.88
CA PHE A 64 -32.70 33.12 2.38
C PHE A 64 -33.16 33.09 0.92
N HIS A 65 -32.52 32.30 0.06
CA HIS A 65 -33.19 31.62 -1.06
C HIS A 65 -32.39 30.43 -1.58
N HIS A 66 -32.85 29.21 -1.28
CA HIS A 66 -32.84 28.10 -2.25
C HIS A 66 -33.95 28.41 -3.29
N PRO A 67 -33.84 27.99 -4.57
CA PRO A 67 -33.82 26.57 -4.92
C PRO A 67 -32.85 26.16 -6.06
N ALA A 68 -32.83 24.87 -6.36
CA ALA A 68 -32.03 24.22 -7.42
C ALA A 68 -32.37 24.70 -8.85
N ILE A 69 -31.47 24.44 -9.83
CA ILE A 69 -31.84 24.00 -11.20
C ILE A 69 -30.62 23.53 -12.05
N ILE A 70 -30.71 22.27 -12.49
CA ILE A 70 -30.42 21.68 -13.81
C ILE A 70 -29.02 21.83 -14.48
N ALA A 71 -28.51 20.64 -14.81
CA ALA A 71 -27.49 20.27 -15.79
C ALA A 71 -27.25 21.18 -17.01
N LYS A 72 -25.99 21.18 -17.48
CA LYS A 72 -25.67 21.31 -18.91
C LYS A 72 -24.62 20.30 -19.35
N PHE A 73 -25.08 19.31 -20.11
CA PHE A 73 -24.25 18.54 -21.02
C PHE A 73 -23.44 19.47 -21.94
N ARG A 74 -22.20 19.09 -22.25
CA ARG A 74 -21.58 19.45 -23.53
C ARG A 74 -21.01 18.22 -24.21
N ASN A 75 -21.74 17.80 -25.25
CA ASN A 75 -21.23 16.95 -26.31
C ASN A 75 -20.08 17.70 -27.02
N PRO A 76 -19.15 16.98 -27.68
CA PRO A 76 -19.27 17.02 -29.13
C PRO A 76 -19.07 15.64 -29.78
N SER A 77 -20.08 15.26 -30.55
CA SER A 77 -19.98 14.20 -31.57
C SER A 77 -19.51 14.76 -32.92
N SER A 78 -18.97 13.88 -33.75
CA SER A 78 -18.72 13.99 -35.20
C SER A 78 -17.31 14.39 -35.69
N PHE A 79 -16.94 13.73 -36.80
CA PHE A 79 -15.70 13.71 -37.61
C PHE A 79 -14.61 12.72 -37.17
N ARG A 80 -14.20 11.74 -37.99
CA ARG A 80 -14.75 11.13 -39.24
C ARG A 80 -14.17 9.71 -39.36
N ARG A 81 -14.90 8.75 -39.98
CA ARG A 81 -14.32 7.45 -40.40
C ARG A 81 -13.43 7.61 -41.64
N PRO A 82 -12.56 6.63 -41.93
CA PRO A 82 -12.77 5.86 -43.16
C PRO A 82 -13.01 4.35 -42.93
N ARG A 83 -13.97 3.83 -43.70
CA ARG A 83 -13.94 2.49 -44.34
C ARG A 83 -13.22 2.67 -45.69
N ASN A 84 -12.73 1.69 -46.46
CA ASN A 84 -12.76 0.21 -46.42
C ASN A 84 -11.59 -0.32 -47.29
N GLU A 85 -11.67 -1.59 -47.74
CA GLU A 85 -10.86 -2.28 -48.77
C GLU A 85 -9.71 -3.14 -48.19
N ASP A 86 -9.91 -4.43 -47.90
CA ASP A 86 -10.17 -5.58 -48.80
C ASP A 86 -8.93 -6.10 -49.55
N SER A 87 -8.30 -7.17 -49.03
CA SER A 87 -7.85 -8.35 -49.82
C SER A 87 -7.05 -9.38 -48.99
N HIS A 88 -7.61 -10.59 -48.88
CA HIS A 88 -6.86 -11.86 -48.85
C HIS A 88 -6.68 -12.31 -50.33
N PRO A 89 -5.71 -13.21 -50.72
CA PRO A 89 -5.42 -14.47 -50.02
C PRO A 89 -3.99 -15.09 -50.13
N CYS A 90 -3.85 -16.30 -49.56
CA CYS A 90 -2.99 -17.43 -49.96
C CYS A 90 -1.45 -17.48 -49.67
N CYS A 91 -1.12 -18.43 -48.77
CA CYS A 91 -0.23 -19.60 -48.97
C CYS A 91 1.32 -19.53 -49.10
N GLN A 92 1.97 -20.40 -48.30
CA GLN A 92 3.36 -20.90 -48.38
C GLN A 92 4.47 -19.87 -48.01
N ARG A 93 5.61 -20.21 -47.38
CA ARG A 93 6.28 -21.51 -47.15
C ARG A 93 7.29 -21.44 -45.97
N ASN A 94 7.53 -22.58 -45.30
CA ASN A 94 8.73 -23.03 -44.55
C ASN A 94 9.55 -22.07 -43.64
N GLY A 95 9.73 -22.48 -42.36
CA GLY A 95 10.77 -21.94 -41.46
C GLY A 95 10.84 -22.62 -40.07
N ARG A 96 11.44 -23.82 -39.98
CA ARG A 96 12.13 -24.32 -38.76
C ARG A 96 13.59 -23.81 -38.81
N PRO A 97 14.38 -23.73 -37.71
CA PRO A 97 14.39 -24.50 -36.46
C PRO A 97 14.11 -23.60 -35.22
N HIS A 98 14.31 -23.95 -33.93
CA HIS A 98 15.04 -25.02 -33.22
C HIS A 98 14.24 -25.61 -32.04
N HIS A 99 14.81 -26.66 -31.42
CA HIS A 99 14.56 -27.08 -30.03
C HIS A 99 15.95 -27.31 -29.38
N PRO A 100 16.07 -27.20 -28.05
CA PRO A 100 16.81 -28.24 -27.33
C PRO A 100 16.01 -28.85 -26.16
N ASP A 101 16.46 -30.05 -25.80
CA ASP A 101 16.48 -30.70 -24.48
C ASP A 101 15.18 -30.97 -23.72
N ALA A 102 14.67 -32.18 -23.99
CA ALA A 102 13.94 -32.98 -23.01
C ALA A 102 14.92 -33.84 -22.17
N LYS A 103 14.89 -33.69 -20.84
CA LYS A 103 15.47 -34.65 -19.88
C LYS A 103 14.69 -34.65 -18.55
N GLU A 104 13.46 -35.18 -18.58
CA GLU A 104 12.84 -35.86 -17.43
C GLU A 104 11.55 -36.60 -17.86
N LEU A 105 11.72 -37.69 -18.63
CA LEU A 105 10.63 -38.56 -19.04
C LEU A 105 11.12 -40.01 -19.16
N ARG A 106 11.42 -40.62 -18.00
CA ARG A 106 11.67 -42.06 -17.85
C ARG A 106 11.17 -42.57 -16.49
N LEU A 107 9.91 -42.93 -16.42
CA LEU A 107 9.39 -44.09 -15.66
C LEU A 107 7.91 -44.29 -16.05
N PHE A 108 7.46 -45.55 -16.04
CA PHE A 108 6.14 -46.01 -16.53
C PHE A 108 5.89 -45.93 -18.05
N ARG A 109 6.58 -46.83 -18.78
CA ARG A 109 5.97 -47.57 -19.89
C ARG A 109 5.68 -49.00 -19.40
N GLY A 110 4.53 -49.55 -19.82
CA GLY A 110 3.99 -50.82 -19.37
C GLY A 110 2.63 -50.59 -18.69
N THR A 111 1.52 -51.18 -19.13
CA THR A 111 1.32 -52.28 -20.09
C THR A 111 0.32 -51.92 -21.19
N GLU A 112 0.47 -52.55 -22.36
CA GLU A 112 -0.62 -52.63 -23.34
C GLU A 112 -1.61 -53.70 -22.89
N GLU A 113 -2.89 -53.36 -22.77
CA GLU A 113 -3.98 -54.33 -22.91
C GLU A 113 -5.29 -53.58 -23.16
N SER A 114 -6.04 -53.99 -24.19
CA SER A 114 -7.44 -53.57 -24.36
C SER A 114 -8.34 -54.77 -24.08
N PRO A 115 -9.40 -54.58 -23.29
CA PRO A 115 -10.69 -55.10 -23.73
C PRO A 115 -11.86 -54.15 -23.46
N ARG A 116 -12.59 -53.87 -24.55
CA ARG A 116 -14.06 -53.79 -24.66
C ARG A 116 -14.88 -53.33 -23.44
N SER A 117 -15.46 -52.14 -23.59
CA SER A 117 -16.88 -51.82 -23.29
C SER A 117 -17.52 -52.49 -22.06
N HIS A 118 -17.50 -51.81 -20.91
CA HIS A 118 -18.55 -51.89 -19.89
C HIS A 118 -18.78 -50.50 -19.27
N CYS A 119 -20.03 -50.19 -18.96
CA CYS A 119 -20.42 -48.92 -18.33
C CYS A 119 -20.08 -48.97 -16.82
N GLY A 120 -19.40 -47.95 -16.27
CA GLY A 120 -19.16 -47.91 -14.83
C GLY A 120 -18.11 -46.90 -14.33
N LEU A 121 -18.60 -45.85 -13.69
CA LEU A 121 -18.06 -45.18 -12.49
C LEU A 121 -16.72 -44.41 -12.57
N CYS A 122 -16.82 -43.12 -12.21
CA CYS A 122 -15.72 -42.22 -11.86
C CYS A 122 -14.76 -42.80 -10.81
N PRO A 123 -13.48 -42.38 -10.84
CA PRO A 123 -13.04 -41.48 -9.78
C PRO A 123 -12.09 -40.36 -10.28
N LEU A 124 -12.59 -39.12 -10.39
CA LEU A 124 -11.75 -37.91 -10.55
C LEU A 124 -12.02 -36.79 -9.50
N PRO A 125 -11.92 -37.03 -8.18
CA PRO A 125 -11.86 -35.94 -7.21
C PRO A 125 -10.46 -35.75 -6.58
N LYS A 126 -10.02 -34.48 -6.49
CA LYS A 126 -8.90 -33.89 -5.69
C LYS A 126 -7.53 -33.64 -6.33
N THR A 127 -7.12 -34.26 -7.44
CA THR A 127 -5.71 -34.14 -7.93
C THR A 127 -5.39 -32.92 -8.84
N TYR A 128 -6.38 -32.34 -9.53
CA TYR A 128 -6.16 -31.42 -10.66
C TYR A 128 -6.15 -29.91 -10.29
N ALA A 129 -5.57 -29.52 -9.15
CA ALA A 129 -5.62 -28.13 -8.63
C ALA A 129 -4.45 -27.19 -9.05
N LYS A 130 -3.44 -27.69 -9.77
CA LYS A 130 -2.27 -26.89 -10.22
C LYS A 130 -2.41 -26.42 -11.67
N LYS A 131 -1.88 -25.24 -12.04
CA LYS A 131 -2.00 -24.62 -13.40
C LYS A 131 -1.78 -25.59 -14.59
N SER A 132 -0.82 -26.52 -14.49
CA SER A 132 -0.56 -27.55 -15.52
C SER A 132 -1.82 -28.33 -15.93
N HIS A 133 -2.64 -28.68 -14.93
CA HIS A 133 -3.83 -29.50 -15.09
C HIS A 133 -4.98 -28.79 -15.83
N PHE A 134 -5.01 -27.45 -15.85
CA PHE A 134 -6.01 -26.71 -16.62
C PHE A 134 -5.77 -26.82 -18.13
N VAL A 135 -4.49 -26.91 -18.55
CA VAL A 135 -4.13 -27.10 -19.96
C VAL A 135 -4.55 -28.49 -20.43
N GLU A 136 -4.28 -29.51 -19.61
CA GLU A 136 -4.70 -30.90 -19.86
C GLU A 136 -6.22 -31.04 -19.89
N ALA A 137 -6.95 -30.46 -18.93
CA ALA A 137 -8.42 -30.47 -18.90
C ALA A 137 -9.05 -29.83 -20.15
N ILE A 138 -8.50 -28.71 -20.62
CA ILE A 138 -8.91 -28.07 -21.89
C ILE A 138 -8.56 -28.97 -23.10
N GLY A 139 -7.40 -29.65 -23.07
CA GLY A 139 -6.99 -30.60 -24.11
C GLY A 139 -7.96 -31.77 -24.23
N LEU A 140 -8.27 -32.43 -23.11
CA LEU A 140 -9.22 -33.54 -23.02
C LEU A 140 -10.63 -33.10 -23.46
N TYR A 141 -11.10 -31.93 -23.03
CA TYR A 141 -12.39 -31.38 -23.48
C TYR A 141 -12.42 -31.15 -24.99
N LYS A 142 -11.35 -30.58 -25.58
CA LYS A 142 -11.23 -30.39 -27.04
C LYS A 142 -11.19 -31.72 -27.80
N GLN A 143 -10.63 -32.78 -27.20
CA GLN A 143 -10.64 -34.13 -27.79
C GLN A 143 -12.03 -34.77 -27.72
N MET A 144 -12.71 -34.67 -26.58
CA MET A 144 -14.08 -35.14 -26.37
C MET A 144 -15.05 -34.47 -27.36
N VAL A 145 -14.96 -33.14 -27.51
CA VAL A 145 -15.78 -32.35 -28.47
C VAL A 145 -15.51 -32.72 -29.94
N ARG A 146 -14.38 -33.36 -30.26
CA ARG A 146 -14.07 -33.88 -31.62
C ARG A 146 -14.61 -35.29 -31.87
N GLN A 147 -15.20 -35.94 -30.86
CA GLN A 147 -15.81 -37.26 -30.98
C GLN A 147 -17.32 -37.10 -30.99
N ASP A 148 -17.96 -37.37 -32.14
CA ASP A 148 -19.40 -37.12 -32.38
C ASP A 148 -20.38 -37.88 -31.46
N HIS A 149 -19.89 -38.70 -30.53
CA HIS A 149 -20.68 -39.56 -29.66
C HIS A 149 -20.39 -39.36 -28.16
N VAL A 150 -19.57 -38.38 -27.76
CA VAL A 150 -19.27 -38.10 -26.35
C VAL A 150 -19.74 -36.69 -25.97
N PHE A 151 -20.81 -36.62 -25.18
CA PHE A 151 -21.41 -35.37 -24.74
C PHE A 151 -20.88 -34.95 -23.37
N ALA A 152 -20.62 -33.65 -23.22
CA ALA A 152 -20.33 -33.05 -21.92
C ALA A 152 -21.59 -33.07 -21.04
N ASP A 153 -21.47 -33.63 -19.84
CA ASP A 153 -22.53 -33.66 -18.84
C ASP A 153 -22.43 -32.52 -17.83
N GLY A 154 -23.37 -32.48 -16.88
CA GLY A 154 -23.41 -31.46 -15.82
C GLY A 154 -22.20 -31.45 -14.88
N PHE A 155 -21.41 -32.54 -14.85
CA PHE A 155 -20.16 -32.60 -14.08
C PHE A 155 -18.97 -32.08 -14.91
N THR A 156 -18.93 -32.39 -16.21
CA THR A 156 -17.84 -32.00 -17.11
C THR A 156 -17.74 -30.48 -17.27
N TYR A 157 -18.87 -29.78 -17.40
CA TYR A 157 -18.87 -28.35 -17.65
C TYR A 157 -18.19 -27.50 -16.55
N PRO A 158 -18.53 -27.61 -15.25
CA PRO A 158 -17.84 -26.86 -14.18
C PRO A 158 -16.31 -26.99 -14.19
N PHE A 159 -15.75 -28.18 -14.45
CA PHE A 159 -14.30 -28.37 -14.51
C PHE A 159 -13.66 -27.60 -15.67
N VAL A 160 -14.26 -27.68 -16.87
CA VAL A 160 -13.75 -27.00 -18.07
C VAL A 160 -13.91 -25.48 -17.94
N ILE A 161 -15.01 -25.01 -17.37
CA ILE A 161 -15.25 -23.59 -17.09
C ILE A 161 -14.21 -23.08 -16.08
N LYS A 162 -13.93 -23.82 -15.01
CA LYS A 162 -12.89 -23.50 -14.02
C LYS A 162 -11.48 -23.50 -14.63
N ALA A 163 -11.20 -24.40 -15.58
CA ALA A 163 -9.95 -24.38 -16.33
C ALA A 163 -9.83 -23.14 -17.25
N CYS A 164 -10.93 -22.70 -17.88
CA CYS A 164 -10.96 -21.45 -18.64
C CYS A 164 -10.73 -20.23 -17.73
N ALA A 165 -11.34 -20.21 -16.54
CA ALA A 165 -11.16 -19.17 -15.52
C ALA A 165 -9.73 -19.13 -14.93
N GLY A 166 -9.06 -20.28 -14.84
CA GLY A 166 -7.68 -20.40 -14.34
C GLY A 166 -6.59 -20.09 -15.37
N LEU A 167 -6.93 -20.04 -16.66
CA LEU A 167 -6.05 -19.73 -17.80
C LEU A 167 -6.52 -18.49 -18.61
N PRO A 168 -7.34 -17.60 -18.02
CA PRO A 168 -8.18 -16.60 -18.69
C PRO A 168 -8.58 -16.80 -20.17
N VAL A 169 -9.02 -18.00 -20.57
CA VAL A 169 -9.32 -18.31 -21.99
C VAL A 169 -10.77 -17.94 -22.35
N LEU A 170 -11.06 -16.65 -22.43
CA LEU A 170 -12.41 -16.11 -22.62
C LEU A 170 -13.15 -16.67 -23.85
N ASP A 171 -12.47 -16.80 -25.01
CA ASP A 171 -13.11 -17.31 -26.22
C ASP A 171 -13.55 -18.78 -26.11
N LEU A 172 -12.78 -19.60 -25.38
CA LEU A 172 -13.18 -20.97 -25.08
C LEU A 172 -14.31 -20.97 -24.04
N GLY A 173 -14.25 -20.12 -23.03
CA GLY A 173 -15.32 -19.93 -22.06
C GLY A 173 -16.66 -19.58 -22.71
N ARG A 174 -16.65 -18.65 -23.68
CA ARG A 174 -17.83 -18.27 -24.50
C ARG A 174 -18.34 -19.43 -25.36
N GLN A 175 -17.45 -20.22 -25.98
CA GLN A 175 -17.85 -21.44 -26.71
C GLN A 175 -18.47 -22.50 -25.80
N VAL A 176 -17.92 -22.68 -24.58
CA VAL A 176 -18.42 -23.61 -23.58
C VAL A 176 -19.80 -23.15 -23.08
N HIS A 177 -19.97 -21.87 -22.75
CA HIS A 177 -21.26 -21.28 -22.41
C HIS A 177 -22.30 -21.54 -23.51
N ALA A 178 -21.97 -21.22 -24.76
CA ALA A 178 -22.88 -21.45 -25.89
C ALA A 178 -23.19 -22.94 -26.16
N ARG A 179 -22.44 -23.89 -25.61
CA ARG A 179 -22.80 -25.32 -25.60
C ARG A 179 -23.68 -25.69 -24.42
N VAL A 180 -23.42 -25.18 -23.21
CA VAL A 180 -24.26 -25.33 -22.01
C VAL A 180 -25.70 -24.87 -22.30
N SER A 181 -25.88 -23.70 -22.92
CA SER A 181 -27.19 -23.17 -23.27
C SER A 181 -27.94 -24.05 -24.29
N ARG A 182 -27.21 -24.74 -25.18
CA ARG A 182 -27.79 -25.67 -26.17
C ARG A 182 -28.04 -27.07 -25.63
N SER A 183 -27.32 -27.51 -24.60
CA SER A 183 -27.46 -28.86 -24.03
C SER A 183 -28.56 -28.98 -22.97
N GLY A 184 -29.43 -27.97 -22.84
CA GLY A 184 -30.50 -27.94 -21.84
C GLY A 184 -30.02 -27.76 -20.38
N LEU A 185 -28.72 -27.56 -20.17
CA LEU A 185 -28.11 -27.40 -18.84
C LEU A 185 -27.96 -25.92 -18.42
N GLY A 186 -28.42 -24.98 -19.26
CA GLY A 186 -28.30 -23.54 -19.04
C GLY A 186 -29.02 -23.00 -17.80
N SER A 187 -29.99 -23.71 -17.25
CA SER A 187 -30.72 -23.36 -16.02
C SER A 187 -30.08 -23.93 -14.74
N ASN A 188 -28.96 -24.65 -14.84
CA ASN A 188 -28.29 -25.22 -13.67
C ASN A 188 -27.46 -24.15 -12.94
N SER A 189 -27.88 -23.77 -11.73
CA SER A 189 -27.24 -22.72 -10.92
C SER A 189 -25.75 -22.95 -10.65
N ILE A 190 -25.29 -24.21 -10.50
CA ILE A 190 -23.87 -24.52 -10.31
C ILE A 190 -23.06 -24.17 -11.56
N ILE A 191 -23.62 -24.43 -12.74
CA ILE A 191 -22.97 -24.12 -14.02
C ILE A 191 -23.03 -22.62 -14.30
N GLN A 192 -24.17 -21.97 -14.02
CA GLN A 192 -24.32 -20.50 -14.12
C GLN A 192 -23.32 -19.77 -13.20
N ASN A 193 -23.21 -20.16 -11.93
CA ASN A 193 -22.22 -19.62 -10.99
C ASN A 193 -20.78 -19.85 -11.47
N SER A 194 -20.47 -21.05 -11.98
CA SER A 194 -19.15 -21.35 -12.57
C SER A 194 -18.85 -20.43 -13.77
N LEU A 195 -19.86 -20.16 -14.61
CA LEU A 195 -19.72 -19.27 -15.76
C LEU A 195 -19.54 -17.80 -15.33
N ILE A 196 -20.26 -17.32 -14.32
CA ILE A 196 -20.04 -16.00 -13.72
C ILE A 196 -18.60 -15.89 -13.15
N GLU A 197 -18.11 -16.92 -12.45
CA GLU A 197 -16.72 -16.97 -12.00
C GLU A 197 -15.74 -16.87 -13.19
N MET A 198 -16.01 -17.59 -14.29
CA MET A 198 -15.17 -17.54 -15.48
C MET A 198 -15.18 -16.17 -16.17
N TYR A 199 -16.34 -15.58 -16.39
CA TYR A 199 -16.45 -14.24 -16.99
C TYR A 199 -15.78 -13.18 -16.12
N THR A 200 -16.02 -13.21 -14.80
CA THR A 200 -15.38 -12.28 -13.86
C THR A 200 -13.87 -12.52 -13.72
N LYS A 201 -13.34 -13.74 -13.89
CA LYS A 201 -11.90 -14.02 -13.92
C LYS A 201 -11.23 -13.65 -15.25
N CYS A 202 -12.00 -13.57 -16.33
CA CYS A 202 -11.56 -13.07 -17.64
C CYS A 202 -11.80 -11.55 -17.83
N ASP A 203 -12.14 -10.83 -16.76
CA ASP A 203 -12.49 -9.39 -16.74
C ASP A 203 -13.65 -8.97 -17.69
N ASP A 204 -14.42 -9.92 -18.21
CA ASP A 204 -15.63 -9.68 -19.01
C ASP A 204 -16.85 -9.50 -18.10
N LEU A 205 -16.89 -8.35 -17.40
CA LEU A 205 -18.02 -7.98 -16.55
C LEU A 205 -19.36 -7.91 -17.32
N ILE A 206 -19.34 -7.60 -18.63
CA ILE A 206 -20.56 -7.50 -19.43
C ILE A 206 -21.18 -8.88 -19.57
N GLY A 207 -20.39 -9.89 -19.97
CA GLY A 207 -20.83 -11.29 -20.02
C GLY A 207 -21.31 -11.81 -18.66
N ALA A 208 -20.64 -11.42 -17.57
CA ALA A 208 -21.05 -11.78 -16.21
C ALA A 208 -22.42 -11.18 -15.81
N HIS A 209 -22.65 -9.90 -16.12
CA HIS A 209 -23.93 -9.22 -15.84
C HIS A 209 -25.08 -9.76 -16.68
N CYS A 210 -24.89 -9.95 -17.99
CA CYS A 210 -25.94 -10.53 -18.84
C CYS A 210 -26.38 -11.91 -18.34
N LEU A 211 -25.42 -12.78 -17.99
CA LEU A 211 -25.73 -14.09 -17.44
C LEU A 211 -26.44 -14.00 -16.08
N PHE A 212 -26.00 -13.10 -15.21
CA PHE A 212 -26.63 -12.86 -13.90
C PHE A 212 -28.07 -12.34 -14.02
N ASP A 213 -28.32 -11.44 -14.97
CA ASP A 213 -29.66 -10.93 -15.26
C ASP A 213 -30.58 -12.03 -15.80
N GLU A 214 -30.05 -12.95 -16.61
CA GLU A 214 -30.76 -14.14 -17.13
C GLU A 214 -31.05 -15.24 -16.08
N MET A 215 -30.42 -15.22 -14.90
CA MET A 215 -30.68 -16.21 -13.85
C MET A 215 -32.10 -16.08 -13.28
N ALA A 216 -32.86 -17.18 -13.33
CA ALA A 216 -34.21 -17.25 -12.76
C ALA A 216 -34.22 -17.11 -11.23
N GLU A 217 -33.23 -17.67 -10.55
CA GLU A 217 -32.98 -17.51 -9.12
C GLU A 217 -31.51 -17.13 -8.88
N ARG A 218 -31.27 -16.01 -8.19
CA ARG A 218 -29.91 -15.50 -7.90
C ARG A 218 -29.56 -15.78 -6.45
N ASP A 219 -28.63 -16.71 -6.24
CA ASP A 219 -28.16 -17.14 -4.93
C ASP A 219 -27.03 -16.25 -4.35
N VAL A 220 -26.70 -16.44 -3.07
CA VAL A 220 -25.71 -15.61 -2.35
C VAL A 220 -24.32 -15.60 -3.01
N ILE A 221 -23.78 -16.79 -3.31
CA ILE A 221 -23.41 -17.20 -4.67
C ILE A 221 -23.00 -16.12 -5.70
N SER A 222 -23.80 -16.10 -6.76
CA SER A 222 -23.77 -15.19 -7.89
C SER A 222 -23.67 -13.71 -7.51
N TRP A 223 -24.40 -13.25 -6.48
CA TRP A 223 -24.29 -11.87 -5.96
C TRP A 223 -22.86 -11.56 -5.49
N ASN A 224 -22.29 -12.42 -4.64
CA ASN A 224 -20.96 -12.20 -4.06
C ASN A 224 -19.85 -12.23 -5.12
N MET A 225 -20.01 -13.01 -6.20
CA MET A 225 -19.07 -13.02 -7.32
C MET A 225 -19.00 -11.66 -8.02
N LEU A 226 -20.15 -11.04 -8.34
CA LEU A 226 -20.18 -9.72 -8.98
C LEU A 226 -19.71 -8.60 -8.05
N ILE A 227 -20.07 -8.63 -6.76
CA ILE A 227 -19.60 -7.66 -5.76
C ILE A 227 -18.07 -7.70 -5.68
N THR A 228 -17.50 -8.91 -5.54
CA THR A 228 -16.04 -9.12 -5.48
C THR A 228 -15.34 -8.70 -6.78
N ALA A 229 -15.94 -8.96 -7.94
CA ALA A 229 -15.38 -8.57 -9.22
C ALA A 229 -15.36 -7.04 -9.42
N HIS A 230 -16.44 -6.34 -9.02
CA HIS A 230 -16.46 -4.87 -9.04
C HIS A 230 -15.48 -4.26 -8.04
N ALA A 231 -15.36 -4.84 -6.85
CA ALA A 231 -14.38 -4.42 -5.85
C ALA A 231 -12.95 -4.54 -6.38
N ARG A 232 -12.56 -5.69 -6.94
CA ARG A 232 -11.23 -5.91 -7.56
C ARG A 232 -10.91 -4.91 -8.67
N LEU A 233 -11.92 -4.41 -9.38
CA LEU A 233 -11.78 -3.45 -10.47
C LEU A 233 -11.93 -1.98 -10.03
N GLY A 234 -11.88 -1.69 -8.73
CA GLY A 234 -11.99 -0.32 -8.18
C GLY A 234 -13.40 0.26 -8.20
N GLN A 235 -14.41 -0.49 -8.65
CA GLN A 235 -15.77 0.02 -8.91
C GLN A 235 -16.67 -0.06 -7.67
N MET A 236 -16.18 0.40 -6.51
CA MET A 236 -16.88 0.22 -5.22
C MET A 236 -18.29 0.79 -5.18
N ARG A 237 -18.58 1.89 -5.90
CA ARG A 237 -19.96 2.40 -6.01
C ARG A 237 -20.92 1.39 -6.62
N LYS A 238 -20.48 0.58 -7.59
CA LYS A 238 -21.29 -0.50 -8.18
C LYS A 238 -21.34 -1.73 -7.28
N ALA A 239 -20.21 -2.11 -6.68
CA ALA A 239 -20.16 -3.21 -5.71
C ALA A 239 -21.15 -2.96 -4.55
N ARG A 240 -21.16 -1.73 -4.02
CA ARG A 240 -22.07 -1.28 -2.97
C ARG A 240 -23.53 -1.26 -3.43
N ALA A 241 -23.82 -0.74 -4.62
CA ALA A 241 -25.18 -0.75 -5.17
C ALA A 241 -25.74 -2.18 -5.31
N LEU A 242 -24.94 -3.13 -5.83
CA LEU A 242 -25.33 -4.55 -5.91
C LEU A 242 -25.60 -5.14 -4.51
N PHE A 243 -24.70 -4.87 -3.57
CA PHE A 243 -24.83 -5.29 -2.17
C PHE A 243 -26.09 -4.72 -1.49
N ASP A 244 -26.44 -3.46 -1.76
CA ASP A 244 -27.65 -2.82 -1.21
C ASP A 244 -28.93 -3.42 -1.83
N THR A 245 -28.89 -3.88 -3.09
CA THR A 245 -30.00 -4.61 -3.74
C THR A 245 -30.11 -6.10 -3.38
N MET A 246 -29.11 -6.66 -2.67
CA MET A 246 -29.04 -8.09 -2.36
C MET A 246 -30.17 -8.52 -1.38
N PRO A 247 -31.06 -9.47 -1.74
CA PRO A 247 -32.22 -9.81 -0.90
C PRO A 247 -31.87 -10.48 0.44
N LYS A 248 -30.75 -11.22 0.49
CA LYS A 248 -30.25 -11.90 1.68
C LYS A 248 -28.73 -11.79 1.71
N ARG A 249 -28.20 -11.11 2.72
CA ARG A 249 -26.75 -10.97 2.96
C ARG A 249 -26.24 -12.14 3.79
N SER A 250 -24.97 -12.48 3.62
CA SER A 250 -24.23 -13.41 4.48
C SER A 250 -22.94 -12.77 4.96
N VAL A 251 -22.25 -13.41 5.90
CA VAL A 251 -20.89 -13.02 6.34
C VAL A 251 -20.01 -12.76 5.12
N VAL A 252 -19.94 -13.71 4.17
CA VAL A 252 -19.15 -13.59 2.92
C VAL A 252 -19.50 -12.34 2.10
N SER A 253 -20.78 -11.92 2.08
CA SER A 253 -21.20 -10.70 1.38
C SER A 253 -20.61 -9.45 2.04
N TRP A 254 -20.63 -9.39 3.38
CA TRP A 254 -20.01 -8.31 4.15
C TRP A 254 -18.49 -8.33 4.02
N THR A 255 -17.85 -9.49 4.17
CA THR A 255 -16.40 -9.68 4.00
C THR A 255 -15.91 -9.21 2.64
N ALA A 256 -16.65 -9.50 1.55
CA ALA A 256 -16.30 -9.06 0.20
C ALA A 256 -16.32 -7.54 0.07
N LEU A 257 -17.29 -6.87 0.69
CA LEU A 257 -17.42 -5.41 0.67
C LEU A 257 -16.32 -4.73 1.53
N ILE A 258 -16.05 -5.25 2.74
CA ILE A 258 -14.96 -4.78 3.61
C ILE A 258 -13.61 -4.93 2.91
N SER A 259 -13.31 -6.13 2.39
CA SER A 259 -12.07 -6.41 1.66
C SER A 259 -11.90 -5.49 0.46
N GLY A 260 -12.99 -5.19 -0.25
CA GLY A 260 -13.02 -4.22 -1.34
C GLY A 260 -12.59 -2.83 -0.90
N TYR A 261 -13.25 -2.26 0.11
CA TYR A 261 -12.90 -0.92 0.63
C TYR A 261 -11.46 -0.87 1.16
N THR A 262 -11.02 -1.87 1.93
CA THR A 262 -9.64 -1.98 2.43
C THR A 262 -8.62 -2.02 1.28
N SER A 263 -8.89 -2.76 0.20
CA SER A 263 -7.98 -2.91 -0.94
C SER A 263 -7.78 -1.64 -1.78
N ILE A 264 -8.69 -0.67 -1.68
CA ILE A 264 -8.68 0.59 -2.44
C ILE A 264 -8.23 1.79 -1.57
N GLY A 265 -7.94 1.54 -0.29
CA GLY A 265 -7.54 2.58 0.67
C GLY A 265 -8.69 3.35 1.31
N CYS A 266 -9.94 2.94 1.07
CA CYS A 266 -11.13 3.54 1.68
C CYS A 266 -11.37 2.95 3.08
N TYR A 267 -10.41 3.13 3.99
CA TYR A 267 -10.38 2.44 5.29
C TYR A 267 -11.55 2.83 6.21
N SER A 268 -12.05 4.07 6.11
CA SER A 268 -13.19 4.57 6.89
C SER A 268 -14.49 3.85 6.50
N ASP A 269 -14.76 3.73 5.20
CA ASP A 269 -15.88 2.94 4.67
C ASP A 269 -15.79 1.47 5.09
N ALA A 270 -14.57 0.89 5.11
CA ALA A 270 -14.38 -0.50 5.53
C ALA A 270 -14.78 -0.74 6.99
N ILE A 271 -14.44 0.18 7.90
CA ILE A 271 -14.86 0.13 9.31
C ILE A 271 -16.37 0.39 9.45
N GLU A 272 -16.95 1.33 8.70
CA GLU A 272 -18.40 1.60 8.71
C GLU A 272 -19.20 0.35 8.29
N VAL A 273 -18.75 -0.34 7.24
CA VAL A 273 -19.35 -1.59 6.76
C VAL A 273 -19.19 -2.71 7.80
N PHE A 274 -18.06 -2.81 8.48
CA PHE A 274 -17.85 -3.77 9.57
C PHE A 274 -18.79 -3.52 10.76
N HIS A 275 -18.96 -2.26 11.20
CA HIS A 275 -19.93 -1.93 12.24
C HIS A 275 -21.37 -2.24 11.80
N LYS A 276 -21.74 -2.01 10.53
CA LYS A 276 -23.06 -2.35 10.00
C LYS A 276 -23.34 -3.85 9.99
N MET A 277 -22.34 -4.67 9.63
CA MET A 277 -22.42 -6.13 9.74
C MET A 277 -22.77 -6.59 11.17
N GLN A 278 -22.11 -5.99 12.18
CA GLN A 278 -22.35 -6.29 13.59
C GLN A 278 -23.74 -5.83 14.06
N LEU A 279 -24.22 -4.67 13.58
CA LEU A 279 -25.56 -4.15 13.89
C LEU A 279 -26.68 -5.00 13.27
N GLU A 280 -26.45 -5.67 12.14
CA GLU A 280 -27.35 -6.70 11.59
C GLU A 280 -27.28 -8.04 12.36
N GLY A 281 -26.47 -8.14 13.41
CA GLY A 281 -26.36 -9.34 14.26
C GLY A 281 -25.56 -10.48 13.63
N LEU A 282 -24.79 -10.21 12.58
CA LEU A 282 -23.91 -11.20 11.94
C LEU A 282 -22.55 -11.22 12.63
N GLU A 283 -22.21 -12.35 13.26
CA GLU A 283 -20.88 -12.52 13.87
C GLU A 283 -19.78 -12.57 12.78
N PRO A 284 -18.71 -11.76 12.91
CA PRO A 284 -17.55 -11.85 12.02
C PRO A 284 -16.84 -13.19 12.11
N ASP A 285 -16.49 -13.76 10.96
CA ASP A 285 -15.55 -14.88 10.86
C ASP A 285 -14.09 -14.40 10.82
N ASP A 286 -13.16 -15.34 10.80
CA ASP A 286 -11.71 -15.08 10.73
C ASP A 286 -11.31 -14.30 9.46
N VAL A 287 -11.96 -14.57 8.32
CA VAL A 287 -11.73 -13.81 7.07
C VAL A 287 -12.21 -12.37 7.21
N SER A 288 -13.39 -12.16 7.82
CA SER A 288 -13.95 -10.83 8.10
C SER A 288 -13.04 -10.02 9.03
N ILE A 289 -12.57 -10.62 10.12
CA ILE A 289 -11.61 -9.99 11.02
C ILE A 289 -10.32 -9.58 10.30
N VAL A 290 -9.71 -10.49 9.54
CA VAL A 290 -8.46 -10.20 8.83
C VAL A 290 -8.66 -9.16 7.72
N SER A 291 -9.86 -9.04 7.15
CA SER A 291 -10.17 -8.01 6.14
C SER A 291 -10.30 -6.58 6.68
N VAL A 292 -10.66 -6.40 7.97
CA VAL A 292 -10.82 -5.07 8.60
C VAL A 292 -9.59 -4.62 9.41
N LEU A 293 -8.75 -5.55 9.85
CA LEU A 293 -7.52 -5.22 10.61
C LEU A 293 -6.56 -4.25 9.89
N PRO A 294 -6.34 -4.34 8.56
CA PRO A 294 -5.53 -3.34 7.85
C PRO A 294 -6.18 -1.94 7.87
N ALA A 295 -7.51 -1.83 7.81
CA ALA A 295 -8.19 -0.53 7.94
C ALA A 295 -8.00 0.07 9.33
N CYS A 296 -8.06 -0.77 10.38
CA CYS A 296 -7.75 -0.36 11.76
C CYS A 296 -6.29 0.13 11.86
N ALA A 297 -5.36 -0.60 11.23
CA ALA A 297 -3.92 -0.30 11.24
C ALA A 297 -3.57 1.03 10.56
N HIS A 298 -4.19 1.36 9.43
CA HIS A 298 -3.91 2.61 8.68
C HIS A 298 -4.56 3.84 9.33
N LEU A 299 -5.73 3.68 9.96
CA LEU A 299 -6.42 4.77 10.64
C LEU A 299 -6.01 4.94 12.12
N GLY A 300 -5.13 4.07 12.63
CA GLY A 300 -4.71 4.08 14.03
C GLY A 300 -5.82 3.69 15.02
N ALA A 301 -6.86 2.98 14.57
CA ALA A 301 -8.08 2.66 15.33
C ALA A 301 -7.83 1.56 16.38
N LEU A 302 -7.04 1.90 17.40
CA LEU A 302 -6.49 0.96 18.38
C LEU A 302 -7.57 0.37 19.29
N GLU A 303 -8.62 1.11 19.64
CA GLU A 303 -9.69 0.60 20.51
C GLU A 303 -10.56 -0.43 19.77
N LEU A 304 -10.86 -0.20 18.49
CA LEU A 304 -11.47 -1.22 17.64
C LEU A 304 -10.55 -2.45 17.49
N GLY A 305 -9.25 -2.24 17.29
CA GLY A 305 -8.25 -3.32 17.25
C GLY A 305 -8.21 -4.18 18.52
N LYS A 306 -8.28 -3.55 19.71
CA LYS A 306 -8.39 -4.26 21.00
C LYS A 306 -9.71 -5.01 21.15
N TRP A 307 -10.82 -4.42 20.72
CA TRP A 307 -12.13 -5.09 20.71
C TRP A 307 -12.08 -6.34 19.83
N ILE A 308 -11.49 -6.24 18.63
CA ILE A 308 -11.29 -7.35 17.70
C ILE A 308 -10.41 -8.44 18.35
N HIS A 309 -9.31 -8.08 19.02
CA HIS A 309 -8.47 -9.04 19.73
C HIS A 309 -9.24 -9.78 20.83
N ALA A 310 -10.03 -9.07 21.65
CA ALA A 310 -10.88 -9.66 22.68
C ALA A 310 -11.95 -10.61 22.09
N PHE A 311 -12.55 -10.22 20.96
CA PHE A 311 -13.47 -11.07 20.19
C PHE A 311 -12.77 -12.35 19.69
N CYS A 312 -11.59 -12.23 19.07
CA CYS A 312 -10.79 -13.37 18.62
C CYS A 312 -10.44 -14.33 19.74
N ASN A 313 -10.08 -13.83 20.93
CA ASN A 313 -9.82 -14.65 22.10
C ASN A 313 -11.07 -15.44 22.54
N LYS A 314 -12.20 -14.74 22.70
CA LYS A 314 -13.49 -15.34 23.07
C LYS A 314 -13.95 -16.42 22.09
N HIS A 315 -13.73 -16.21 20.79
CA HIS A 315 -14.14 -17.14 19.72
C HIS A 315 -13.02 -18.12 19.29
N LYS A 316 -11.93 -18.23 20.06
CA LYS A 316 -10.76 -19.11 19.81
C LYS A 316 -10.07 -18.93 18.44
N LEU A 317 -10.20 -17.76 17.83
CA LEU A 317 -9.57 -17.45 16.55
C LEU A 317 -8.06 -17.25 16.66
N LEU A 318 -7.54 -17.00 17.87
CA LEU A 318 -6.10 -16.89 18.16
C LEU A 318 -5.32 -18.21 18.03
N GLU A 319 -6.00 -19.34 17.84
CA GLU A 319 -5.35 -20.61 17.47
C GLU A 319 -4.85 -20.60 16.01
N LYS A 320 -5.27 -19.61 15.18
CA LYS A 320 -4.92 -19.49 13.76
C LYS A 320 -3.79 -18.47 13.57
N THR A 321 -2.61 -18.90 13.14
CA THR A 321 -1.41 -18.05 13.01
C THR A 321 -1.67 -16.79 12.19
N PHE A 322 -2.38 -16.89 11.07
CA PHE A 322 -2.67 -15.74 10.19
C PHE A 322 -3.54 -14.66 10.84
N VAL A 323 -4.42 -15.01 11.80
CA VAL A 323 -5.21 -14.04 12.57
C VAL A 323 -4.29 -13.29 13.55
N CYS A 324 -3.41 -14.01 14.24
CA CYS A 324 -2.41 -13.41 15.13
C CYS A 324 -1.43 -12.51 14.35
N ASN A 325 -0.97 -12.93 13.16
CA ASN A 325 -0.10 -12.15 12.30
C ASN A 325 -0.74 -10.80 11.90
N ALA A 326 -2.02 -10.80 11.50
CA ALA A 326 -2.76 -9.58 11.18
C ALA A 326 -3.00 -8.68 12.41
N LEU A 327 -3.25 -9.28 13.59
CA LEU A 327 -3.37 -8.54 14.86
C LEU A 327 -2.04 -7.91 15.28
N MET A 328 -0.92 -8.61 15.15
CA MET A 328 0.42 -8.09 15.45
C MET A 328 0.77 -6.91 14.53
N GLU A 329 0.50 -7.02 13.23
CA GLU A 329 0.70 -5.92 12.28
C GLU A 329 -0.14 -4.69 12.64
N MET A 330 -1.42 -4.90 12.97
CA MET A 330 -2.32 -3.84 13.42
C MET A 330 -1.80 -3.17 14.71
N TYR A 331 -1.40 -3.93 15.73
CA TYR A 331 -0.85 -3.37 16.96
C TYR A 331 0.46 -2.61 16.73
N ALA A 332 1.35 -3.10 15.86
CA ALA A 332 2.58 -2.41 15.51
C ALA A 332 2.31 -1.08 14.81
N LYS A 333 1.43 -1.05 13.80
CA LYS A 333 1.04 0.17 13.07
C LYS A 333 0.27 1.17 13.92
N CYS A 334 -0.61 0.71 14.83
CA CYS A 334 -1.30 1.55 15.83
C CYS A 334 -0.39 2.04 16.98
N GLY A 335 0.94 1.83 16.89
CA GLY A 335 1.91 2.33 17.85
C GLY A 335 1.90 1.62 19.21
N SER A 336 1.50 0.34 19.24
CA SER A 336 1.32 -0.47 20.45
C SER A 336 2.19 -1.73 20.39
N ILE A 337 3.47 -1.57 20.06
CA ILE A 337 4.41 -2.66 19.77
C ILE A 337 4.54 -3.69 20.91
N ASP A 338 4.40 -3.28 22.18
CA ASP A 338 4.45 -4.20 23.32
C ASP A 338 3.26 -5.18 23.35
N GLN A 339 2.08 -4.77 22.84
CA GLN A 339 0.93 -5.67 22.69
C GLN A 339 1.10 -6.63 21.52
N ALA A 340 1.76 -6.19 20.43
CA ALA A 340 2.17 -7.10 19.35
C ALA A 340 3.18 -8.14 19.86
N HIS A 341 4.18 -7.71 20.63
CA HIS A 341 5.18 -8.61 21.21
C HIS A 341 4.58 -9.56 22.27
N GLN A 342 3.61 -9.11 23.08
CA GLN A 342 2.90 -9.99 23.99
C GLN A 342 2.14 -11.09 23.22
N LEU A 343 1.35 -10.70 22.20
CA LEU A 343 0.64 -11.65 21.36
C LEU A 343 1.60 -12.62 20.64
N PHE A 344 2.75 -12.14 20.16
CA PHE A 344 3.81 -12.98 19.58
C PHE A 344 4.30 -14.05 20.56
N GLU A 345 4.52 -13.69 21.83
CA GLU A 345 4.96 -14.66 22.82
C GLU A 345 3.90 -15.70 23.19
N ASP A 346 2.62 -15.29 23.24
CA ASP A 346 1.48 -16.17 23.50
C ASP A 346 1.21 -17.18 22.35
N MET A 347 1.77 -16.97 21.16
CA MET A 347 1.65 -17.91 20.02
C MET A 347 2.44 -19.21 20.23
N ARG A 348 1.73 -20.34 20.17
CA ARG A 348 2.29 -21.71 20.26
C ARG A 348 3.06 -22.15 19.02
N GLU A 349 2.57 -21.77 17.85
CA GLU A 349 3.19 -22.04 16.56
C GLU A 349 3.41 -20.69 15.87
N ARG A 350 4.60 -20.51 15.28
CA ARG A 350 5.03 -19.25 14.66
C ARG A 350 5.56 -19.59 13.27
N ASP A 351 5.00 -18.94 12.26
CA ASP A 351 5.45 -19.10 10.87
C ASP A 351 6.43 -17.98 10.48
N VAL A 352 6.99 -18.04 9.26
CA VAL A 352 7.93 -17.02 8.78
C VAL A 352 7.30 -15.62 8.78
N ILE A 353 5.97 -15.53 8.61
CA ILE A 353 5.23 -14.27 8.63
C ILE A 353 5.19 -13.75 10.08
N SER A 354 4.87 -14.60 11.07
CA SER A 354 4.90 -14.25 12.50
C SER A 354 6.22 -13.61 12.91
N TRP A 355 7.34 -14.26 12.57
CA TRP A 355 8.68 -13.75 12.87
C TRP A 355 8.99 -12.46 12.09
N SER A 356 8.73 -12.40 10.79
CA SER A 356 9.03 -11.20 9.98
C SER A 356 8.19 -9.97 10.37
N THR A 357 6.90 -10.16 10.69
CA THR A 357 6.02 -9.08 11.15
C THR A 357 6.51 -8.50 12.49
N MET A 358 6.96 -9.35 13.42
CA MET A 358 7.47 -8.88 14.70
C MET A 358 8.83 -8.18 14.56
N ILE A 359 9.76 -8.70 13.75
CA ILE A 359 11.05 -8.08 13.45
C ILE A 359 10.87 -6.72 12.77
N GLY A 360 10.03 -6.63 11.73
CA GLY A 360 9.72 -5.38 11.04
C GLY A 360 8.96 -4.38 11.92
N GLY A 361 8.08 -4.87 12.80
CA GLY A 361 7.43 -4.05 13.83
C GLY A 361 8.45 -3.42 14.79
N LEU A 362 9.38 -4.21 15.34
CA LEU A 362 10.43 -3.68 16.22
C LEU A 362 11.37 -2.71 15.50
N ALA A 363 11.66 -2.95 14.22
CA ALA A 363 12.45 -2.06 13.38
C ALA A 363 11.82 -0.66 13.27
N THR A 364 10.55 -0.58 12.86
CA THR A 364 9.83 0.71 12.72
C THR A 364 9.67 1.45 14.05
N HIS A 365 9.65 0.73 15.16
CA HIS A 365 9.63 1.28 16.53
C HIS A 365 11.02 1.61 17.11
N GLY A 366 12.09 1.54 16.31
CA GLY A 366 13.47 1.87 16.74
C GLY A 366 14.09 0.86 17.71
N ARG A 367 13.45 -0.29 17.93
CA ARG A 367 13.90 -1.36 18.86
C ARG A 367 14.83 -2.35 18.16
N ALA A 368 15.84 -1.84 17.46
CA ALA A 368 16.75 -2.66 16.67
C ALA A 368 17.46 -3.80 17.45
N PRO A 369 17.89 -3.63 18.71
CA PRO A 369 18.47 -4.73 19.49
C PRO A 369 17.48 -5.89 19.70
N ASP A 370 16.20 -5.59 19.92
CA ASP A 370 15.16 -6.60 20.10
C ASP A 370 14.83 -7.30 18.77
N ALA A 371 14.83 -6.56 17.65
CA ALA A 371 14.64 -7.11 16.31
C ALA A 371 15.75 -8.10 15.93
N ILE A 372 17.02 -7.74 16.20
CA ILE A 372 18.18 -8.61 16.01
C ILE A 372 18.11 -9.83 16.93
N LYS A 373 17.72 -9.64 18.20
CA LYS A 373 17.52 -10.75 19.15
C LYS A 373 16.46 -11.74 18.67
N LEU A 374 15.30 -11.27 18.20
CA LEU A 374 14.26 -12.15 17.66
C LEU A 374 14.72 -12.90 16.40
N PHE A 375 15.54 -12.29 15.55
CA PHE A 375 16.12 -13.03 14.42
C PHE A 375 17.04 -14.17 14.87
N VAL A 376 17.93 -13.93 15.85
CA VAL A 376 18.78 -15.00 16.40
C VAL A 376 17.92 -16.10 17.04
N GLU A 377 16.86 -15.73 17.77
CA GLU A 377 15.93 -16.71 18.36
C GLU A 377 15.16 -17.51 17.29
N MET A 378 14.81 -16.91 16.15
CA MET A 378 14.21 -17.58 14.99
C MET A 378 15.15 -18.67 14.44
N GLU A 379 16.43 -18.36 14.28
CA GLU A 379 17.44 -19.32 13.79
C GLU A 379 17.74 -20.45 14.79
N GLU A 380 17.81 -20.14 16.08
CA GLU A 380 18.16 -21.10 17.12
C GLU A 380 17.00 -22.05 17.48
N LYS A 381 15.79 -21.51 17.67
CA LYS A 381 14.63 -22.27 18.15
C LYS A 381 13.90 -22.98 17.02
N ASP A 382 13.67 -22.30 15.89
CA ASP A 382 12.77 -22.73 14.84
C ASP A 382 13.50 -23.15 13.55
N LYS A 383 14.36 -24.17 13.64
CA LYS A 383 15.13 -24.72 12.48
C LYS A 383 14.30 -25.16 11.25
N ARG A 384 12.97 -25.22 11.37
CA ARG A 384 12.02 -25.48 10.27
C ARG A 384 11.62 -24.21 9.52
N VAL A 385 11.64 -23.06 10.19
CA VAL A 385 11.33 -21.75 9.63
C VAL A 385 12.64 -21.15 9.11
N ARG A 386 12.67 -20.77 7.83
CA ARG A 386 13.82 -20.08 7.25
C ARG A 386 13.51 -18.60 7.09
N PRO A 387 14.46 -17.69 7.36
CA PRO A 387 14.37 -16.30 6.94
C PRO A 387 14.02 -16.18 5.46
N ASN A 388 13.22 -15.17 5.13
CA ASN A 388 12.90 -14.78 3.75
C ASN A 388 13.35 -13.33 3.50
N CYS A 389 13.10 -12.80 2.30
CA CYS A 389 13.36 -11.39 1.96
C CYS A 389 12.75 -10.43 2.99
N ILE A 390 11.49 -10.61 3.38
CA ILE A 390 10.80 -9.73 4.35
C ILE A 390 11.49 -9.76 5.74
N THR A 391 12.03 -10.91 6.16
CA THR A 391 12.84 -11.01 7.39
C THR A 391 14.09 -10.13 7.31
N PHE A 392 14.83 -10.18 6.18
CA PHE A 392 16.01 -9.35 5.96
C PHE A 392 15.66 -7.88 5.80
N LEU A 393 14.59 -7.53 5.11
CA LEU A 393 14.10 -6.15 5.01
C LEU A 393 13.84 -5.54 6.39
N GLY A 394 13.20 -6.29 7.29
CA GLY A 394 13.00 -5.87 8.68
C GLY A 394 14.31 -5.63 9.44
N LEU A 395 15.29 -6.53 9.30
CA LEU A 395 16.63 -6.37 9.90
C LEU A 395 17.39 -5.17 9.35
N LEU A 396 17.40 -4.97 8.03
CA LEU A 396 18.11 -3.86 7.40
C LEU A 396 17.45 -2.51 7.74
N SER A 397 16.12 -2.48 7.85
CA SER A 397 15.38 -1.33 8.37
C SER A 397 15.76 -1.02 9.83
N ALA A 398 15.85 -2.05 10.68
CA ALA A 398 16.29 -1.90 12.07
C ALA A 398 17.73 -1.35 12.15
N CYS A 399 18.64 -1.88 11.32
CA CYS A 399 20.01 -1.40 11.23
C CYS A 399 20.07 0.06 10.77
N SER A 400 19.30 0.44 9.72
CA SER A 400 19.22 1.83 9.25
C SER A 400 18.74 2.79 10.35
N HIS A 401 17.64 2.46 11.02
CA HIS A 401 17.07 3.34 12.03
C HIS A 401 17.94 3.47 13.30
N ALA A 402 18.75 2.46 13.62
CA ALA A 402 19.70 2.50 14.73
C ALA A 402 21.14 2.91 14.34
N GLY A 403 21.44 3.12 13.06
CA GLY A 403 22.79 3.46 12.57
C GLY A 403 23.81 2.32 12.65
N LEU A 404 23.36 1.06 12.68
CA LEU A 404 24.22 -0.13 12.80
C LEU A 404 24.80 -0.52 11.44
N VAL A 405 25.82 0.23 10.99
CA VAL A 405 26.40 0.10 9.64
C VAL A 405 27.05 -1.25 9.40
N ASP A 406 27.86 -1.74 10.34
CA ASP A 406 28.62 -2.98 10.18
C ASP A 406 27.70 -4.21 10.21
N GLU A 407 26.73 -4.23 11.12
CA GLU A 407 25.69 -5.27 11.18
C GLU A 407 24.81 -5.25 9.92
N GLY A 408 24.36 -4.08 9.46
CA GLY A 408 23.55 -3.97 8.24
C GLY A 408 24.27 -4.48 6.99
N LEU A 409 25.56 -4.14 6.83
CA LEU A 409 26.40 -4.69 5.77
C LEU A 409 26.54 -6.22 5.88
N TRP A 410 26.73 -6.74 7.10
CA TRP A 410 26.84 -8.17 7.33
C TRP A 410 25.54 -8.92 6.99
N TYR A 411 24.38 -8.39 7.38
CA TYR A 411 23.08 -8.97 7.04
C TYR A 411 22.80 -8.92 5.53
N PHE A 412 23.15 -7.81 4.86
CA PHE A 412 22.98 -7.68 3.41
C PHE A 412 23.85 -8.67 2.63
N GLU A 413 25.12 -8.88 3.05
CA GLU A 413 25.98 -9.88 2.43
C GLU A 413 25.56 -11.32 2.77
N SER A 414 25.15 -11.59 4.00
CA SER A 414 24.77 -12.94 4.44
C SER A 414 23.48 -13.42 3.77
N MET A 415 22.50 -12.52 3.55
CA MET A 415 21.28 -12.78 2.78
C MET A 415 21.57 -13.58 1.49
N LYS A 416 22.55 -13.13 0.69
CA LYS A 416 22.97 -13.83 -0.53
C LYS A 416 23.94 -14.98 -0.28
N LYS A 417 24.99 -14.77 0.54
CA LYS A 417 26.09 -15.75 0.72
C LYS A 417 25.72 -16.99 1.54
N VAL A 418 24.81 -16.84 2.51
CA VAL A 418 24.45 -17.86 3.50
C VAL A 418 23.05 -18.42 3.25
N TYR A 419 22.07 -17.55 2.99
CA TYR A 419 20.66 -17.97 2.83
C TYR A 419 20.26 -18.18 1.37
N GLY A 420 21.07 -17.73 0.41
CA GLY A 420 20.80 -17.87 -1.02
C GLY A 420 19.62 -17.02 -1.51
N ILE A 421 19.35 -15.91 -0.83
CA ILE A 421 18.28 -14.96 -1.18
C ILE A 421 18.92 -13.79 -1.91
N ASP A 422 18.47 -13.50 -3.13
CA ASP A 422 18.93 -12.32 -3.86
C ASP A 422 18.28 -11.03 -3.30
N PRO A 423 19.04 -9.95 -3.04
CA PRO A 423 18.49 -8.69 -2.59
C PRO A 423 17.59 -8.03 -3.63
N ASP A 424 16.34 -7.72 -3.22
CA ASP A 424 15.37 -6.94 -3.99
C ASP A 424 15.55 -5.43 -3.74
N ILE A 425 14.88 -4.59 -4.54
CA ILE A 425 15.04 -3.12 -4.56
C ILE A 425 14.88 -2.47 -3.18
N GLU A 426 13.94 -2.95 -2.37
CA GLU A 426 13.69 -2.47 -1.01
C GLU A 426 14.90 -2.65 -0.08
N HIS A 427 15.67 -3.74 -0.24
CA HIS A 427 16.87 -4.03 0.54
C HIS A 427 18.00 -3.06 0.19
N TYR A 428 18.15 -2.73 -1.10
CA TYR A 428 19.06 -1.67 -1.54
C TYR A 428 18.63 -0.30 -1.00
N GLY A 429 17.33 0.00 -0.96
CA GLY A 429 16.77 1.19 -0.30
C GLY A 429 17.20 1.32 1.15
N CYS A 430 16.97 0.28 1.97
CA CYS A 430 17.40 0.27 3.37
C CYS A 430 18.92 0.47 3.54
N MET A 431 19.74 -0.12 2.66
CA MET A 431 21.19 0.03 2.72
C MET A 431 21.68 1.42 2.29
N VAL A 432 21.03 2.05 1.30
CA VAL A 432 21.32 3.43 0.90
C VAL A 432 20.90 4.42 2.00
N ASP A 433 19.75 4.21 2.64
CA ASP A 433 19.31 4.99 3.82
C ASP A 433 20.31 4.83 4.98
N LEU A 434 20.73 3.61 5.32
CA LEU A 434 21.72 3.32 6.37
C LEU A 434 23.07 4.01 6.11
N LEU A 435 23.65 3.80 4.92
CA LEU A 435 24.93 4.41 4.54
C LEU A 435 24.82 5.93 4.43
N GLY A 436 23.69 6.43 3.94
CA GLY A 436 23.39 7.85 3.82
C GLY A 436 23.28 8.56 5.17
N ARG A 437 22.50 8.01 6.11
CA ARG A 437 22.41 8.50 7.50
C ARG A 437 23.79 8.53 8.16
N ALA A 438 24.59 7.49 7.96
CA ALA A 438 25.97 7.40 8.47
C ALA A 438 27.00 8.30 7.76
N GLY A 439 26.60 9.14 6.80
CA GLY A 439 27.51 10.05 6.07
C GLY A 439 28.41 9.36 5.05
N CYS A 440 28.22 8.06 4.82
CA CYS A 440 28.98 7.26 3.87
C CYS A 440 28.45 7.41 2.42
N ILE A 441 28.15 8.65 1.99
CA ILE A 441 27.49 8.96 0.70
C ILE A 441 28.19 8.25 -0.48
N ARG A 442 29.51 8.30 -0.55
CA ARG A 442 30.29 7.62 -1.60
C ARG A 442 30.01 6.12 -1.66
N ARG A 443 29.93 5.43 -0.53
CA ARG A 443 29.60 3.99 -0.48
C ARG A 443 28.15 3.72 -0.86
N ALA A 444 27.23 4.64 -0.56
CA ALA A 444 25.85 4.55 -1.00
C ALA A 444 25.74 4.67 -2.54
N VAL A 445 26.51 5.59 -3.15
CA VAL A 445 26.61 5.71 -4.62
C VAL A 445 27.24 4.46 -5.25
N GLU A 446 28.36 3.96 -4.69
CA GLU A 446 29.00 2.72 -5.15
C GLU A 446 28.05 1.51 -5.05
N LEU A 447 27.14 1.48 -4.07
CA LEU A 447 26.10 0.46 -3.94
C LEU A 447 24.99 0.62 -5.00
N ILE A 448 24.57 1.85 -5.30
CA ILE A 448 23.57 2.17 -6.34
C ILE A 448 24.10 1.80 -7.73
N ASP A 449 25.34 2.17 -8.05
CA ASP A 449 25.99 1.83 -9.32
C ASP A 449 26.21 0.32 -9.48
N GLY A 450 26.25 -0.43 -8.37
CA GLY A 450 26.36 -1.89 -8.33
C GLY A 450 25.02 -2.65 -8.37
N MET A 451 23.88 -1.98 -8.54
CA MET A 451 22.56 -2.62 -8.57
C MET A 451 22.34 -3.45 -9.87
N PRO A 452 21.70 -4.63 -9.79
CA PRO A 452 21.42 -5.47 -10.96
C PRO A 452 20.18 -5.02 -11.77
N PHE A 453 19.48 -3.97 -11.33
CA PHE A 453 18.29 -3.38 -11.93
C PHE A 453 18.29 -1.86 -11.69
N PRO A 454 17.56 -1.05 -12.48
CA PRO A 454 17.53 0.40 -12.30
C PRO A 454 17.00 0.80 -10.91
N PRO A 455 17.60 1.79 -10.21
CA PRO A 455 17.09 2.28 -8.93
C PRO A 455 15.80 3.09 -9.11
N ASP A 456 14.92 3.03 -8.12
CA ASP A 456 13.63 3.74 -8.08
C ASP A 456 13.74 5.11 -7.40
N ALA A 457 12.60 5.81 -7.33
CA ALA A 457 12.53 7.12 -6.68
C ALA A 457 12.81 7.04 -5.16
N SER A 458 12.48 5.92 -4.50
CA SER A 458 12.73 5.72 -3.07
C SER A 458 14.24 5.73 -2.75
N ILE A 459 15.05 5.04 -3.56
CA ILE A 459 16.50 5.00 -3.43
C ILE A 459 17.12 6.37 -3.67
N TRP A 460 16.75 7.05 -4.76
CA TRP A 460 17.28 8.40 -5.05
C TRP A 460 16.82 9.44 -4.02
N GLY A 461 15.59 9.33 -3.50
CA GLY A 461 15.07 10.18 -2.41
C GLY A 461 15.82 9.96 -1.10
N SER A 462 16.15 8.71 -0.77
CA SER A 462 16.98 8.36 0.39
C SER A 462 18.39 8.97 0.27
N LEU A 463 19.01 8.88 -0.91
CA LEU A 463 20.31 9.51 -1.18
C LEU A 463 20.21 11.04 -1.11
N LEU A 464 19.16 11.67 -1.67
CA LEU A 464 18.95 13.11 -1.62
C LEU A 464 18.78 13.61 -0.18
N CYS A 465 18.05 12.85 0.66
CA CYS A 465 17.91 13.14 2.08
C CYS A 465 19.25 13.06 2.83
N ALA A 466 20.08 12.06 2.54
CA ALA A 466 21.43 11.97 3.07
C ALA A 466 22.31 13.16 2.64
N CYS A 467 22.26 13.54 1.37
CA CYS A 467 22.96 14.72 0.84
C CYS A 467 22.52 16.02 1.53
N ARG A 468 21.23 16.14 1.89
CA ARG A 468 20.70 17.27 2.69
C ARG A 468 21.26 17.29 4.11
N ILE A 469 21.41 16.14 4.77
CA ILE A 469 21.92 16.05 6.14
C ILE A 469 23.41 16.40 6.19
N HIS A 470 24.20 15.92 5.23
CA HIS A 470 25.67 16.05 5.23
C HIS A 470 26.20 17.18 4.33
N GLY A 471 25.33 17.92 3.63
CA GLY A 471 25.69 19.10 2.84
C GLY A 471 26.32 18.80 1.47
N ASP A 472 26.20 17.58 0.94
CA ASP A 472 26.74 17.22 -0.38
C ASP A 472 25.85 17.76 -1.51
N VAL A 473 26.13 19.00 -1.93
CA VAL A 473 25.37 19.68 -2.98
C VAL A 473 25.60 19.04 -4.37
N GLU A 474 26.74 18.40 -4.61
CA GLU A 474 27.02 17.80 -5.93
C GLU A 474 26.20 16.53 -6.13
N MET A 475 26.20 15.63 -5.14
CA MET A 475 25.38 14.42 -5.19
C MET A 475 23.89 14.72 -5.07
N ALA A 476 23.49 15.75 -4.33
CA ALA A 476 22.10 16.21 -4.29
C ALA A 476 21.55 16.59 -5.68
N VAL A 477 22.36 17.27 -6.51
CA VAL A 477 21.94 17.63 -7.88
C VAL A 477 21.75 16.38 -8.73
N LYS A 478 22.72 15.46 -8.74
CA LYS A 478 22.64 14.20 -9.50
C LYS A 478 21.44 13.34 -9.08
N ALA A 479 21.21 13.18 -7.78
CA ALA A 479 20.07 12.45 -7.23
C ALA A 479 18.73 13.11 -7.65
N THR A 480 18.66 14.44 -7.61
CA THR A 480 17.46 15.16 -8.05
C THR A 480 17.23 15.00 -9.55
N GLU A 481 18.26 15.10 -10.39
CA GLU A 481 18.14 14.89 -11.85
C GLU A 481 17.53 13.53 -12.17
N ARG A 482 17.93 12.46 -11.46
CA ARG A 482 17.30 11.12 -11.58
C ARG A 482 15.86 11.08 -11.08
N LEU A 483 15.56 11.74 -9.96
CA LEU A 483 14.18 11.88 -9.47
C LEU A 483 13.29 12.61 -10.48
N LEU A 484 13.82 13.58 -11.25
CA LEU A 484 13.05 14.27 -12.30
C LEU A 484 12.79 13.42 -13.54
N GLU A 485 13.60 12.39 -13.80
CA GLU A 485 13.37 11.39 -14.85
C GLU A 485 12.27 10.40 -14.45
N LEU A 486 12.20 10.05 -13.16
CA LEU A 486 11.26 9.06 -12.61
C LEU A 486 9.90 9.67 -12.22
N GLU A 487 9.90 10.79 -11.50
CA GLU A 487 8.71 11.43 -10.91
C GLU A 487 8.63 12.92 -11.29
N PRO A 488 8.37 13.25 -12.57
CA PRO A 488 8.45 14.61 -13.10
C PRO A 488 7.40 15.59 -12.55
N GLU A 489 6.41 15.11 -11.79
CA GLU A 489 5.35 15.91 -11.16
C GLU A 489 5.48 16.07 -9.63
N ASP A 490 6.35 15.30 -8.94
CA ASP A 490 6.49 15.45 -7.48
C ASP A 490 7.13 16.79 -7.12
N THR A 491 6.43 17.56 -6.28
CA THR A 491 6.94 18.84 -5.74
C THR A 491 7.92 18.67 -4.59
N GLY A 492 7.89 17.54 -3.86
CA GLY A 492 8.74 17.25 -2.72
C GLY A 492 10.23 17.30 -3.09
N ASN A 493 10.59 16.59 -4.15
CA ASN A 493 11.95 16.54 -4.70
C ASN A 493 12.53 17.94 -5.02
N TYR A 494 11.74 18.84 -5.63
CA TYR A 494 12.17 20.22 -5.90
C TYR A 494 12.32 21.06 -4.63
N VAL A 495 11.42 20.91 -3.66
CA VAL A 495 11.50 21.61 -2.37
C VAL A 495 12.75 21.13 -1.62
N MET A 496 13.05 19.84 -1.64
CA MET A 496 14.24 19.29 -0.99
C MET A 496 15.53 19.85 -1.60
N LEU A 497 15.70 19.82 -2.93
CA LEU A 497 16.89 20.43 -3.57
C LEU A 497 16.96 21.96 -3.34
N SER A 498 15.82 22.65 -3.37
CA SER A 498 15.77 24.09 -3.06
C SER A 498 16.25 24.38 -1.63
N ASN A 499 15.93 23.53 -0.67
CA ASN A 499 16.38 23.68 0.72
C ASN A 499 17.88 23.39 0.86
N ILE A 500 18.41 22.41 0.13
CA ILE A 500 19.87 22.14 0.06
C ILE A 500 20.61 23.35 -0.53
N TYR A 501 20.11 23.94 -1.62
CA TYR A 501 20.69 25.16 -2.18
C TYR A 501 20.65 26.35 -1.21
N ALA A 502 19.55 26.54 -0.48
CA ALA A 502 19.44 27.61 0.51
C ALA A 502 20.43 27.40 1.67
N ALA A 503 20.55 26.18 2.21
CA ALA A 503 21.52 25.83 3.24
C ALA A 503 22.97 26.04 2.80
N ALA A 504 23.27 25.85 1.51
CA ALA A 504 24.57 26.12 0.90
C ALA A 504 24.78 27.58 0.43
N GLY A 505 23.84 28.51 0.71
CA GLY A 505 23.90 29.91 0.28
C GLY A 505 23.77 30.15 -1.24
N ARG A 506 23.35 29.13 -2.01
CA ARG A 506 23.29 29.16 -3.48
C ARG A 506 21.92 29.66 -3.99
N TRP A 507 21.64 30.94 -3.75
CA TRP A 507 20.35 31.57 -4.09
C TRP A 507 19.95 31.45 -5.57
N ASP A 508 20.90 31.43 -6.51
CA ASP A 508 20.61 31.16 -7.93
C ASP A 508 19.93 29.80 -8.17
N GLY A 509 20.31 28.78 -7.39
CA GLY A 509 19.70 27.46 -7.42
C GLY A 509 18.26 27.49 -6.92
N VAL A 510 18.03 28.18 -5.80
CA VAL A 510 16.69 28.42 -5.22
C VAL A 510 15.77 29.13 -6.23
N ALA A 511 16.26 30.19 -6.88
CA ALA A 511 15.51 30.94 -7.89
C ALA A 511 15.15 30.06 -9.11
N LYS A 512 16.10 29.24 -9.59
CA LYS A 512 15.85 28.26 -10.67
C LYS A 512 14.80 27.23 -10.29
N MET A 513 14.85 26.64 -9.09
CA MET A 513 13.85 25.67 -8.61
C MET A 513 12.45 26.31 -8.48
N ARG A 514 12.35 27.50 -7.87
CA ARG A 514 11.07 28.24 -7.77
C ARG A 514 10.47 28.56 -9.14
N LYS A 515 11.30 28.93 -10.13
CA LYS A 515 10.86 29.14 -11.53
C LYS A 515 10.37 27.84 -12.17
N LEU A 516 11.06 26.71 -11.92
CA LEU A 516 10.72 25.41 -12.49
C LEU A 516 9.36 24.90 -11.99
N VAL A 517 9.11 24.94 -10.67
CA VAL A 517 7.81 24.58 -10.06
C VAL A 517 6.67 25.42 -10.62
N ARG A 518 6.86 26.75 -10.74
CA ARG A 518 5.87 27.65 -11.36
C ARG A 518 5.61 27.29 -12.82
N SER A 519 6.67 27.02 -13.60
CA SER A 519 6.55 26.75 -15.04
C SER A 519 5.81 25.45 -15.36
N ARG A 520 5.97 24.41 -14.51
CA ARG A 520 5.29 23.12 -14.66
C ARG A 520 3.86 23.08 -14.07
N LYS A 521 3.36 24.19 -13.50
CA LYS A 521 2.03 24.30 -12.84
C LYS A 521 1.76 23.20 -11.79
N MET A 522 2.81 22.73 -11.12
CA MET A 522 2.68 21.65 -10.14
C MET A 522 1.82 22.09 -8.95
N LYS A 523 0.94 21.20 -8.49
CA LYS A 523 0.14 21.43 -7.29
C LYS A 523 0.91 20.94 -6.07
N LYS A 524 1.06 21.80 -5.06
CA LYS A 524 1.41 21.31 -3.72
C LYS A 524 0.26 20.45 -3.20
N THR A 525 0.57 19.26 -2.74
CA THR A 525 -0.30 18.49 -1.84
C THR A 525 -0.30 19.17 -0.46
N PRO A 526 -1.47 19.52 0.10
CA PRO A 526 -1.54 19.91 1.51
C PRO A 526 -1.24 18.67 2.38
N GLY A 527 -0.48 18.86 3.46
CA GLY A 527 -0.30 17.80 4.45
C GLY A 527 -1.61 17.48 5.16
N CYS A 528 -1.81 16.24 5.59
CA CYS A 528 -3.01 15.84 6.31
C CYS A 528 -2.66 15.00 7.56
N SER A 529 -3.56 15.01 8.53
CA SER A 529 -3.41 14.26 9.78
C SER A 529 -4.77 13.80 10.27
N SER A 530 -4.82 12.65 10.93
CA SER A 530 -6.06 12.09 11.47
C SER A 530 -5.94 11.71 12.95
N ILE A 531 -7.08 11.73 13.65
CA ILE A 531 -7.21 11.33 15.05
C ILE A 531 -8.49 10.48 15.23
N GLU A 532 -8.45 9.51 16.14
CA GLU A 532 -9.65 8.78 16.58
C GLU A 532 -10.25 9.46 17.82
N VAL A 533 -11.55 9.78 17.78
CA VAL A 533 -12.34 10.26 18.93
C VAL A 533 -13.65 9.50 18.99
N ASN A 534 -13.91 8.81 20.10
CA ASN A 534 -15.14 8.02 20.32
C ASN A 534 -15.42 6.98 19.21
N ASN A 535 -14.41 6.20 18.81
CA ASN A 535 -14.45 5.22 17.71
C ASN A 535 -14.81 5.82 16.33
N ALA A 536 -14.66 7.13 16.15
CA ALA A 536 -14.80 7.81 14.87
C ALA A 536 -13.47 8.51 14.51
N VAL A 537 -12.94 8.20 13.33
CA VAL A 537 -11.71 8.80 12.82
C VAL A 537 -12.05 10.12 12.12
N ARG A 538 -11.30 11.18 12.44
CA ARG A 538 -11.47 12.52 11.88
C ARG A 538 -10.17 12.94 11.20
N GLU A 539 -10.26 13.39 9.96
CA GLU A 539 -9.15 13.91 9.18
C GLU A 539 -9.11 15.45 9.23
N PHE A 540 -7.91 16.01 9.17
CA PHE A 540 -7.61 17.44 9.14
C PHE A 540 -6.61 17.67 8.02
N MET A 541 -6.94 18.55 7.07
CA MET A 541 -6.00 18.96 6.02
C MET A 541 -5.41 20.35 6.31
N ALA A 542 -4.14 20.53 5.98
CA ALA A 542 -3.45 21.80 6.18
C ALA A 542 -4.06 22.89 5.29
N GLY A 543 -4.62 23.93 5.93
CA GLY A 543 -5.35 25.01 5.26
C GLY A 543 -6.84 24.72 5.01
N ASP A 544 -7.41 23.67 5.62
CA ASP A 544 -8.86 23.42 5.59
C ASP A 544 -9.60 24.22 6.67
N GLU A 545 -10.25 25.30 6.25
CA GLU A 545 -11.11 26.15 7.08
C GLU A 545 -12.55 25.63 7.21
N THR A 546 -12.91 24.51 6.55
CA THR A 546 -14.31 24.02 6.49
C THR A 546 -14.77 23.30 7.76
N ASN A 547 -13.87 23.02 8.70
CA ASN A 547 -14.20 22.39 9.97
C ASN A 547 -15.08 23.33 10.84
N PRO A 548 -16.26 22.90 11.31
CA PRO A 548 -17.13 23.74 12.15
C PRO A 548 -16.47 24.28 13.43
N HIS A 549 -15.43 23.61 13.93
CA HIS A 549 -14.66 23.98 15.11
C HIS A 549 -13.32 24.67 14.79
N PHE A 550 -13.06 25.04 13.53
CA PHE A 550 -11.78 25.61 13.09
C PHE A 550 -11.33 26.80 13.95
N VAL A 551 -12.25 27.73 14.25
CA VAL A 551 -11.98 28.92 15.08
C VAL A 551 -11.59 28.54 16.51
N GLU A 552 -12.26 27.56 17.11
CA GLU A 552 -11.99 27.07 18.48
C GLU A 552 -10.63 26.35 18.54
N LEU A 553 -10.29 25.59 17.49
CA LEU A 553 -9.00 24.91 17.35
C LEU A 553 -7.85 25.89 17.17
N CYS A 554 -8.00 26.93 16.34
CA CYS A 554 -7.01 27.99 16.19
C CYS A 554 -6.75 28.72 17.52
N GLN A 555 -7.82 29.10 18.24
CA GLN A 555 -7.68 29.73 19.56
C GLN A 555 -6.95 28.82 20.56
N MET A 556 -7.21 27.51 20.55
CA MET A 556 -6.51 26.56 21.40
C MET A 556 -5.03 26.41 21.02
N LEU A 557 -4.70 26.42 19.71
CA LEU A 557 -3.33 26.38 19.22
C LEU A 557 -2.56 27.65 19.60
N ASP A 558 -3.17 28.82 19.50
CA ASP A 558 -2.57 30.11 19.91
C ASP A 558 -2.29 30.15 21.42
N LEU A 559 -3.19 29.59 22.25
CA LEU A 559 -2.98 29.43 23.68
C LEU A 559 -1.80 28.49 23.98
N LEU A 560 -1.76 27.31 23.36
CA LEU A 560 -0.66 26.35 23.52
C LEU A 560 0.68 26.91 23.04
N ALA A 561 0.71 27.65 21.93
CA ALA A 561 1.90 28.33 21.43
C ALA A 561 2.39 29.42 22.41
N SER A 562 1.46 30.18 22.99
CA SER A 562 1.77 31.19 24.01
C SER A 562 2.34 30.56 25.28
N GLU A 563 1.76 29.44 25.73
CA GLU A 563 2.22 28.70 26.92
C GLU A 563 3.61 28.11 26.70
N LEU A 564 3.86 27.46 25.56
CA LEU A 564 5.18 26.94 25.16
C LEU A 564 6.25 28.05 25.13
N MET A 565 5.92 29.22 24.57
CA MET A 565 6.80 30.39 24.51
C MET A 565 7.05 31.04 25.88
N SER A 566 6.15 30.84 26.85
CA SER A 566 6.31 31.32 28.23
C SER A 566 7.18 30.40 29.12
N SER A 567 7.43 29.17 28.68
CA SER A 567 8.16 28.17 29.48
C SER A 567 9.68 28.39 29.46
N PRO A 568 10.37 28.43 30.63
CA PRO A 568 11.81 28.60 30.69
C PRO A 568 12.53 27.26 30.44
N THR A 569 12.77 26.91 29.17
CA THR A 569 13.62 25.77 28.82
C THR A 569 15.06 25.95 29.32
N PRO A 570 15.68 24.96 30.00
CA PRO A 570 17.06 25.07 30.45
C PRO A 570 18.03 25.28 29.27
N ARG A 571 18.95 26.26 29.40
CA ARG A 571 20.08 26.41 28.46
C ARG A 571 21.00 25.19 28.57
N ALA A 572 20.92 24.28 27.60
CA ALA A 572 21.96 23.28 27.42
C ALA A 572 23.27 23.97 27.00
N THR A 573 24.31 23.86 27.81
CA THR A 573 25.64 24.39 27.52
C THR A 573 26.37 23.47 26.54
N THR A 574 26.50 23.89 25.29
CA THR A 574 27.60 23.48 24.40
C THR A 574 28.35 24.72 23.91
N THR A 575 29.63 24.77 24.25
CA THR A 575 30.50 25.94 24.08
C THR A 575 31.11 25.98 22.68
N SER A 576 31.27 27.19 22.12
CA SER A 576 32.23 27.52 21.05
C SER A 576 32.01 26.91 19.65
N MET A 577 31.25 27.61 18.79
CA MET A 577 31.78 28.31 17.60
C MET A 577 30.64 28.89 16.74
N ALA A 578 30.01 29.99 17.19
CA ALA A 578 29.00 30.71 16.40
C ALA A 578 28.77 32.17 16.88
N GLU A 579 29.84 32.91 17.23
CA GLU A 579 29.75 34.36 17.49
C GLU A 579 30.42 35.15 16.35
N GLN A 580 29.80 35.11 15.15
CA GLN A 580 30.06 36.06 14.07
C GLN A 580 28.93 36.12 13.03
N THR A 581 27.69 36.28 13.48
CA THR A 581 26.56 36.73 12.63
C THR A 581 25.85 37.91 13.28
N SER A 582 26.40 39.10 13.05
CA SER A 582 25.84 40.36 13.52
C SER A 582 24.57 40.75 12.77
N SER A 583 23.41 40.54 13.40
CA SER A 583 22.27 41.48 13.50
C SER A 583 21.83 42.31 12.26
N VAL A 584 22.02 41.83 11.03
CA VAL A 584 21.60 42.48 9.78
C VAL A 584 20.92 41.43 8.89
N ASP A 585 19.99 41.87 8.03
CA ASP A 585 19.24 41.09 7.02
C ASP A 585 17.97 40.30 7.42
N LEU A 586 17.33 40.61 8.56
CA LEU A 586 15.89 40.32 8.78
C LEU A 586 14.97 41.52 8.47
N ARG A 587 15.47 42.55 7.77
CA ARG A 587 14.68 43.71 7.32
C ARG A 587 14.64 43.90 5.79
N GLN A 588 15.50 43.22 5.04
CA GLN A 588 15.47 43.29 3.57
C GLN A 588 14.41 42.35 2.94
N GLU A 589 13.93 41.34 3.67
CA GLU A 589 12.93 40.40 3.13
C GLU A 589 11.50 40.99 3.05
N GLU A 590 11.16 42.01 3.85
CA GLU A 590 9.82 42.66 3.80
C GLU A 590 9.73 43.81 2.77
N GLU A 591 10.77 44.65 2.63
CA GLU A 591 10.71 45.82 1.73
C GLU A 591 10.71 45.44 0.23
N VAL A 592 11.34 44.33 -0.14
CA VAL A 592 11.36 43.85 -1.54
C VAL A 592 9.98 43.33 -1.99
N PHE A 593 9.14 42.83 -1.07
CA PHE A 593 7.85 42.23 -1.42
C PHE A 593 6.74 43.28 -1.68
N ILE A 594 6.92 44.52 -1.21
CA ILE A 594 5.95 45.61 -1.41
C ILE A 594 6.26 46.44 -2.68
N ALA A 595 7.51 46.44 -3.16
CA ALA A 595 7.94 47.26 -4.29
C ALA A 595 7.40 46.79 -5.66
N GLU A 596 7.28 45.47 -5.90
CA GLU A 596 6.93 44.94 -7.24
C GLU A 596 5.41 44.89 -7.54
N HIS A 597 4.53 45.10 -6.57
CA HIS A 597 3.08 45.10 -6.81
C HIS A 597 2.48 46.45 -7.24
N SER A 598 3.31 47.50 -7.34
CA SER A 598 2.87 48.87 -7.65
C SER A 598 2.96 49.27 -9.14
N THR A 599 3.59 48.47 -9.99
CA THR A 599 3.92 48.83 -11.40
C THR A 599 3.05 48.16 -12.48
N GLN A 600 1.94 47.52 -12.11
CA GLN A 600 1.03 46.87 -13.07
C GLN A 600 -0.44 47.33 -13.02
N LYS A 601 -0.67 48.64 -12.76
CA LYS A 601 -1.91 49.35 -13.11
C LYS A 601 -1.61 50.61 -13.92
N GLY A 602 -1.34 50.42 -15.21
CA GLY A 602 -1.02 51.49 -16.14
C GLY A 602 -0.98 51.01 -17.59
N GLY A 603 -2.13 50.62 -18.15
CA GLY A 603 -2.18 50.13 -19.54
C GLY A 603 -3.55 49.68 -20.02
N LEU A 604 -4.17 50.54 -20.84
CA LEU A 604 -5.14 50.22 -21.90
C LEU A 604 -6.58 49.82 -21.51
N ARG A 605 -7.43 50.87 -21.46
CA ARG A 605 -8.85 50.97 -21.88
C ARG A 605 -9.87 49.99 -21.30
#